data_AF-A0A2W5WQ80-F1
#
_entry.id   AF-A0A2W5WQ80-F1
#
_cell.length_a   1.000
_cell.length_b   1.000
_cell.length_c   1.000
_cell.angle_alpha   90.00
_cell.angle_beta   90.00
_cell.angle_gamma   90.00
#
_symmetry.space_group_name_H-M   'P 1'
#
loop_
_entity.id
_entity.type
_entity.pdbx_description
1 polymer ?
#
loop_
_entity_poly.entity_id
_entity_poly.type
_entity_poly.pdbx_seq_one_letter_code
_entity_poly.pdbx_strand_id
1 'polypeptide(L)'
;MTLLDTAFAPAPPGEPLPPGPRHNDWPGEPAGAGAPVAALVHLLWRARGRHVRDDGTPTSVPRRAVPSAGGTYPVQWHVVVPPGAREQLPPGRYVYDPAREELVRRAPAPATGHHVVLVLTVQPGRTFGRYQHRSWPLWVADTAYALEAVRALVPDAVLPSDWSSMPAARHLVGVPAARDTTWWLDRGLVPEIALARIELPPAWERDARAVAGLEARRSPDRARFLARRPACAAAVAQAAEAARQSGQAWVLGADRVLTWARPGRVCAAAYPHLWNVHRQAARLTYHLARAGHAARAVSGFTEEPSAGAAPLLHAVAVLRGTAP
;
A
#
# COMPACT_ATOMS: atom_id res chain seq x y z
N MET A 1 18.39 7.18 -20.35
CA MET A 1 17.52 6.19 -19.68
C MET A 1 16.96 6.86 -18.44
N THR A 2 15.64 6.96 -18.31
CA THR A 2 15.03 7.65 -17.15
C THR A 2 14.98 6.72 -15.93
N LEU A 3 14.90 7.28 -14.72
CA LEU A 3 14.64 6.51 -13.48
C LEU A 3 13.37 5.65 -13.56
N LEU A 4 12.41 6.02 -14.42
CA LEU A 4 11.18 5.27 -14.65
C LEU A 4 11.42 4.02 -15.50
N ASP A 5 12.33 4.09 -16.48
CA ASP A 5 12.67 2.95 -17.33
C ASP A 5 13.44 1.87 -16.54
N THR A 6 14.26 2.30 -15.58
CA THR A 6 15.08 1.37 -14.79
C THR A 6 14.23 0.57 -13.81
N ALA A 7 13.08 1.08 -13.35
CA ALA A 7 12.26 0.41 -12.33
C ALA A 7 11.80 -1.00 -12.67
N PHE A 8 11.80 -1.35 -13.96
CA PHE A 8 11.46 -2.69 -14.46
C PHE A 8 12.61 -3.35 -15.23
N ALA A 9 13.83 -2.83 -15.09
CA ALA A 9 15.01 -3.44 -15.66
C ALA A 9 15.26 -4.81 -15.00
N PRO A 10 15.76 -5.80 -15.77
CA PRO A 10 15.99 -7.16 -15.28
C PRO A 10 17.01 -7.19 -14.14
N ALA A 11 17.98 -6.28 -14.17
CA ALA A 11 19.06 -6.19 -13.18
C ALA A 11 18.50 -6.18 -11.75
N PRO A 12 19.01 -7.07 -10.86
CA PRO A 12 18.57 -7.12 -9.47
C PRO A 12 18.80 -5.77 -8.78
N PRO A 13 18.01 -5.41 -7.75
CA PRO A 13 18.38 -4.31 -6.86
C PRO A 13 19.79 -4.59 -6.33
N GLY A 14 20.61 -3.55 -6.23
CA GLY A 14 21.93 -3.66 -5.61
C GLY A 14 21.83 -3.98 -4.11
N GLU A 15 22.96 -3.93 -3.42
CA GLU A 15 23.02 -4.23 -1.99
C GLU A 15 22.05 -3.37 -1.17
N PRO A 16 21.39 -3.94 -0.15
CA PRO A 16 20.51 -3.18 0.71
C PRO A 16 21.23 -2.02 1.39
N LEU A 17 20.64 -0.82 1.32
CA LEU A 17 21.14 0.35 2.03
C LEU A 17 20.52 0.42 3.44
N PRO A 18 21.19 1.10 4.40
CA PRO A 18 20.61 1.35 5.72
C PRO A 18 19.19 1.91 5.60
N PRO A 19 18.21 1.30 6.28
CA PRO A 19 16.83 1.74 6.16
C PRO A 19 16.66 3.09 6.86
N GLY A 20 15.99 4.04 6.19
CA GLY A 20 15.51 5.26 6.84
C GLY A 20 14.50 4.98 7.97
N PRO A 21 14.01 6.04 8.66
CA PRO A 21 13.02 5.88 9.72
C PRO A 21 11.72 5.25 9.19
N ARG A 22 10.92 4.69 10.11
CA ARG A 22 9.64 4.03 9.77
C ARG A 22 8.48 5.02 9.60
N HIS A 23 8.59 6.14 10.28
CA HIS A 23 7.65 7.25 10.31
C HIS A 23 8.43 8.49 10.72
N ASN A 24 7.86 9.66 10.46
CA ASN A 24 8.35 10.93 10.98
C ASN A 24 7.83 11.12 12.40
N ASP A 25 8.69 11.60 13.30
CA ASP A 25 8.32 12.04 14.64
C ASP A 25 7.72 13.45 14.55
N TRP A 26 6.55 13.55 13.92
CA TRP A 26 5.87 14.82 13.72
C TRP A 26 5.53 15.49 15.06
N PRO A 27 5.90 16.77 15.27
CA PRO A 27 5.48 17.50 16.46
C PRO A 27 3.98 17.77 16.40
N GLY A 28 3.35 17.83 17.58
CA GLY A 28 1.95 18.18 17.73
C GLY A 28 1.33 17.54 18.96
N GLU A 29 0.04 17.81 19.15
CA GLU A 29 -0.73 17.31 20.29
C GLU A 29 -1.51 16.04 19.92
N PRO A 30 -1.50 14.99 20.76
CA PRO A 30 -2.41 13.86 20.65
C PRO A 30 -3.86 14.32 20.48
N ALA A 31 -4.60 13.67 19.58
CA ALA A 31 -5.94 14.08 19.22
C ALA A 31 -6.93 12.93 19.10
N GLY A 32 -8.00 13.05 19.88
CA GLY A 32 -9.31 12.43 19.64
C GLY A 32 -9.30 10.91 19.50
N ALA A 33 -8.94 10.21 20.57
CA ALA A 33 -9.28 8.80 20.71
C ALA A 33 -10.81 8.64 20.61
N GLY A 34 -11.30 7.89 19.62
CA GLY A 34 -12.72 7.57 19.45
C GLY A 34 -13.42 8.24 18.26
N ALA A 35 -12.85 9.28 17.66
CA ALA A 35 -13.43 9.88 16.45
C ALA A 35 -13.49 8.85 15.30
N PRO A 36 -14.59 8.77 14.51
CA PRO A 36 -14.73 7.84 13.40
C PRO A 36 -13.49 7.72 12.50
N VAL A 37 -12.96 8.84 11.99
CA VAL A 37 -11.76 8.83 11.14
C VAL A 37 -10.51 8.35 11.86
N ALA A 38 -10.33 8.70 13.15
CA ALA A 38 -9.22 8.21 13.96
C ALA A 38 -9.30 6.69 14.13
N ALA A 39 -10.49 6.17 14.44
CA ALA A 39 -10.74 4.73 14.57
C ALA A 39 -10.54 3.97 13.25
N LEU A 40 -10.86 4.56 12.11
CA LEU A 40 -10.59 3.99 10.79
C LEU A 40 -9.08 3.87 10.51
N VAL A 41 -8.32 4.94 10.72
CA VAL A 41 -6.87 4.93 10.48
C VAL A 41 -6.17 3.99 11.47
N HIS A 42 -6.55 4.04 12.75
CA HIS A 42 -6.04 3.11 13.77
C HIS A 42 -6.32 1.65 13.40
N LEU A 43 -7.54 1.33 12.95
CA LEU A 43 -7.87 -0.03 12.49
C LEU A 43 -6.94 -0.46 11.34
N LEU A 44 -6.74 0.39 10.33
CA LEU A 44 -5.94 0.06 9.16
C LEU A 44 -4.45 -0.06 9.45
N TRP A 45 -3.94 0.77 10.37
CA TRP A 45 -2.51 0.97 10.52
C TRP A 45 -1.92 0.54 11.86
N ARG A 46 -2.68 0.24 12.92
CA ARG A 46 -2.11 -0.27 14.19
C ARG A 46 -1.29 -1.55 14.01
N ALA A 47 -0.36 -1.79 14.94
CA ALA A 47 0.44 -3.01 14.93
C ALA A 47 -0.40 -4.24 15.29
N ARG A 48 -0.18 -5.35 14.58
CA ARG A 48 -0.91 -6.63 14.73
C ARG A 48 0.04 -7.81 14.89
N GLY A 49 0.84 -7.73 15.95
CA GLY A 49 2.01 -8.58 16.14
C GLY A 49 3.12 -8.25 15.15
N ARG A 50 4.03 -9.20 14.93
CA ARG A 50 5.23 -9.00 14.11
C ARG A 50 5.27 -9.96 12.93
N HIS A 51 5.96 -9.56 11.85
CA HIS A 51 6.26 -10.49 10.77
C HIS A 51 7.17 -11.60 11.28
N VAL A 52 7.05 -12.79 10.72
CA VAL A 52 7.88 -13.95 11.06
C VAL A 52 8.88 -14.22 9.96
N ARG A 53 10.04 -14.75 10.32
CA ARG A 53 11.02 -15.32 9.38
C ARG A 53 10.58 -16.70 8.94
N ASP A 54 11.30 -17.28 7.98
CA ASP A 54 11.01 -18.62 7.45
C ASP A 54 11.18 -19.72 8.53
N ASP A 55 12.01 -19.49 9.55
CA ASP A 55 12.16 -20.35 10.74
C ASP A 55 11.05 -20.16 11.79
N GLY A 56 10.05 -19.31 11.52
CA GLY A 56 8.94 -18.99 12.41
C GLY A 56 9.25 -17.92 13.48
N THR A 57 10.51 -17.48 13.61
CA THR A 57 10.88 -16.48 14.62
C THR A 57 10.33 -15.09 14.29
N PRO A 58 9.89 -14.31 15.29
CA PRO A 58 9.41 -12.95 15.05
C PRO A 58 10.56 -12.02 14.64
N THR A 59 10.28 -11.16 13.65
CA THR A 59 11.12 -10.03 13.24
C THR A 59 10.79 -8.79 14.07
N SER A 60 11.57 -7.71 13.96
CA SER A 60 11.22 -6.42 14.58
C SER A 60 10.13 -5.64 13.83
N VAL A 61 9.68 -6.12 12.67
CA VAL A 61 8.75 -5.40 11.79
C VAL A 61 7.31 -5.66 12.22
N PRO A 62 6.53 -4.65 12.66
CA PRO A 62 5.13 -4.85 13.00
C PRO A 62 4.31 -5.21 11.75
N ARG A 63 3.30 -6.05 11.94
CA ARG A 63 2.29 -6.30 10.89
C ARG A 63 1.19 -5.25 10.96
N ARG A 64 0.60 -4.91 9.81
CA ARG A 64 -0.55 -4.01 9.71
C ARG A 64 -1.64 -4.68 8.86
N ALA A 65 -2.87 -4.13 8.89
CA ALA A 65 -3.98 -4.66 8.10
C ALA A 65 -3.66 -4.61 6.59
N VAL A 66 -3.22 -3.43 6.18
CA VAL A 66 -2.77 -3.12 4.83
C VAL A 66 -1.39 -3.78 4.60
N PRO A 67 -1.23 -4.63 3.57
CA PRO A 67 0.06 -5.23 3.25
C PRO A 67 1.04 -4.19 2.71
N SER A 68 2.34 -4.49 2.78
CA SER A 68 3.39 -3.69 2.18
C SER A 68 4.49 -4.57 1.61
N ALA A 69 5.03 -4.19 0.45
CA ALA A 69 6.15 -4.88 -0.18
C ALA A 69 7.34 -4.99 0.79
N GLY A 70 7.71 -6.23 1.15
CA GLY A 70 8.82 -6.48 2.07
C GLY A 70 8.60 -5.92 3.49
N GLY A 71 7.38 -5.55 3.87
CA GLY A 71 7.10 -4.95 5.17
C GLY A 71 7.86 -3.63 5.40
N THR A 72 8.08 -2.84 4.34
CA THR A 72 8.73 -1.53 4.46
C THR A 72 7.78 -0.48 5.04
N TYR A 73 6.47 -0.65 4.82
CA TYR A 73 5.36 0.20 5.29
C TYR A 73 5.64 1.70 5.08
N PRO A 74 5.86 2.15 3.83
CA PRO A 74 6.27 3.51 3.55
C PRO A 74 5.12 4.53 3.71
N VAL A 75 3.87 4.06 3.62
CA VAL A 75 2.69 4.93 3.63
C VAL A 75 2.51 5.60 4.99
N GLN A 76 2.39 6.93 4.99
CA GLN A 76 1.94 7.70 6.16
C GLN A 76 0.49 8.13 5.96
N TRP A 77 -0.23 8.25 7.06
CA TRP A 77 -1.66 8.54 7.07
C TRP A 77 -1.89 9.93 7.64
N HIS A 78 -2.25 10.87 6.77
CA HIS A 78 -2.67 12.19 7.19
C HIS A 78 -4.18 12.33 7.14
N VAL A 79 -4.73 13.08 8.08
CA VAL A 79 -6.15 13.43 8.11
C VAL A 79 -6.27 14.95 8.08
N VAL A 80 -7.10 15.48 7.21
CA VAL A 80 -7.45 16.89 7.16
C VAL A 80 -8.92 17.01 7.50
N VAL A 81 -9.22 17.71 8.59
CA VAL A 81 -10.57 18.02 9.03
C VAL A 81 -10.80 19.50 8.78
N PRO A 82 -11.52 19.90 7.72
CA PRO A 82 -11.80 21.30 7.47
C PRO A 82 -12.83 21.87 8.46
N PRO A 83 -12.92 23.20 8.61
CA PRO A 83 -13.98 23.83 9.39
C PRO A 83 -15.37 23.39 8.90
N GLY A 84 -16.27 23.05 9.82
CA GLY A 84 -17.63 22.65 9.49
C GLY A 84 -17.80 21.21 8.99
N ALA A 85 -16.74 20.40 8.91
CA ALA A 85 -16.88 18.97 8.69
C ALA A 85 -17.65 18.33 9.86
N ARG A 86 -18.54 17.38 9.55
CA ARG A 86 -19.26 16.58 10.55
C ARG A 86 -18.34 15.47 11.07
N GLU A 87 -17.45 15.83 11.98
CA GLU A 87 -16.47 14.93 12.58
C GLU A 87 -16.29 15.28 14.06
N GLN A 88 -15.93 14.29 14.87
CA GLN A 88 -15.70 14.47 16.31
C GLN A 88 -14.31 15.06 16.62
N LEU A 89 -13.42 15.10 15.63
CA LEU A 89 -12.15 15.82 15.71
C LEU A 89 -12.36 17.31 15.46
N PRO A 90 -11.66 18.19 16.19
CA PRO A 90 -11.66 19.61 15.86
C PRO A 90 -11.03 19.85 14.47
N PRO A 91 -11.31 20.99 13.81
CA PRO A 91 -10.66 21.30 12.55
C PRO A 91 -9.13 21.31 12.67
N GLY A 92 -8.43 20.64 11.77
CA GLY A 92 -6.96 20.52 11.84
C GLY A 92 -6.34 19.67 10.73
N ARG A 93 -5.00 19.68 10.70
CA ARG A 93 -4.17 18.74 9.96
C ARG A 93 -3.53 17.78 10.95
N TYR A 94 -3.81 16.51 10.76
CA TYR A 94 -3.36 15.42 11.62
C TYR A 94 -2.43 14.47 10.86
N VAL A 95 -1.64 13.72 11.60
CA VAL A 95 -0.92 12.54 11.12
C VAL A 95 -1.14 11.41 12.11
N TYR A 96 -1.21 10.18 11.64
CA TYR A 96 -1.22 9.02 12.52
C TYR A 96 0.20 8.67 12.96
N ASP A 97 0.43 8.69 14.26
CA ASP A 97 1.66 8.24 14.89
C ASP A 97 1.54 6.74 15.20
N PRO A 98 2.31 5.87 14.52
CA PRO A 98 2.23 4.44 14.74
C PRO A 98 2.97 3.96 16.01
N ALA A 99 3.79 4.79 16.65
CA ALA A 99 4.41 4.47 17.94
C ALA A 99 3.44 4.74 19.09
N ARG A 100 2.67 5.84 19.00
CA ARG A 100 1.61 6.20 19.96
C ARG A 100 0.24 5.56 19.64
N GLU A 101 0.09 5.03 18.43
CA GLU A 101 -1.15 4.46 17.88
C GLU A 101 -2.36 5.42 17.86
N GLU A 102 -2.10 6.71 17.69
CA GLU A 102 -3.10 7.79 17.73
C GLU A 102 -2.85 8.84 16.65
N LEU A 103 -3.82 9.75 16.46
CA LEU A 103 -3.61 10.93 15.62
C LEU A 103 -2.92 12.03 16.42
N VAL A 104 -1.99 12.73 15.78
CA VAL A 104 -1.31 13.91 16.29
C VAL A 104 -1.71 15.12 15.46
N ARG A 105 -2.25 16.17 16.10
CA ARG A 105 -2.61 17.43 15.46
C ARG A 105 -1.36 18.28 15.25
N ARG A 106 -0.96 18.46 14.00
CA ARG A 106 0.27 19.15 13.62
C ARG A 106 0.08 20.63 13.31
N ALA A 107 -1.08 20.99 12.76
CA ALA A 107 -1.34 22.34 12.27
C ALA A 107 -2.85 22.63 12.18
N PRO A 108 -3.24 23.91 12.08
CA PRO A 108 -4.60 24.30 11.75
C PRO A 108 -5.08 23.72 10.41
N ALA A 109 -6.40 23.62 10.24
CA ALA A 109 -7.02 23.22 8.98
C ALA A 109 -6.76 24.24 7.85
N PRO A 110 -6.83 23.83 6.57
CA PRO A 110 -7.06 24.80 5.50
C PRO A 110 -8.40 25.53 5.71
N ALA A 111 -8.51 26.76 5.22
CA ALA A 111 -9.71 27.60 5.37
C ALA A 111 -10.93 27.08 4.58
N THR A 112 -10.71 26.18 3.62
CA THR A 112 -11.73 25.69 2.68
C THR A 112 -11.91 24.18 2.77
N GLY A 113 -13.10 23.71 2.37
CA GLY A 113 -13.50 22.30 2.35
C GLY A 113 -14.65 22.00 3.31
N HIS A 114 -15.38 20.91 3.05
CA HIS A 114 -16.53 20.48 3.86
C HIS A 114 -16.46 19.00 4.29
N HIS A 115 -15.50 18.25 3.73
CA HIS A 115 -15.37 16.82 3.95
C HIS A 115 -14.03 16.50 4.60
N VAL A 116 -14.01 15.47 5.45
CA VAL A 116 -12.76 14.93 5.99
C VAL A 116 -11.99 14.31 4.83
N VAL A 117 -10.69 14.63 4.73
CA VAL A 117 -9.82 14.12 3.67
C VAL A 117 -8.69 13.31 4.29
N LEU A 118 -8.55 12.06 3.87
CA LEU A 118 -7.35 11.28 4.09
C LEU A 118 -6.34 11.61 2.98
N VAL A 119 -5.10 11.86 3.35
CA VAL A 119 -4.01 12.01 2.39
C VAL A 119 -2.95 10.96 2.70
N LEU A 120 -2.66 10.13 1.70
CA LEU A 120 -1.65 9.10 1.78
C LEU A 120 -0.35 9.63 1.17
N THR A 121 0.66 9.77 2.01
CA THR A 121 2.02 10.10 1.59
C THR A 121 2.89 8.85 1.70
N VAL A 122 4.07 8.87 1.06
CA VAL A 122 5.08 7.83 1.25
C VAL A 122 6.39 8.43 1.72
N GLN A 123 7.01 7.76 2.68
CA GLN A 123 8.43 7.94 3.00
C GLN A 123 9.26 6.96 2.16
N PRO A 124 10.05 7.45 1.19
CA PRO A 124 10.67 6.59 0.19
C PRO A 124 11.80 5.72 0.77
N GLY A 125 12.46 6.17 1.84
CA GLY A 125 13.76 5.66 2.29
C GLY A 125 13.83 4.15 2.55
N ARG A 126 12.85 3.54 3.24
CA ARG A 126 12.91 2.10 3.56
C ARG A 126 12.66 1.21 2.36
N THR A 127 11.73 1.61 1.48
CA THR A 127 11.50 0.89 0.23
C THR A 127 12.70 1.06 -0.69
N PHE A 128 13.26 2.28 -0.79
CA PHE A 128 14.49 2.54 -1.55
C PHE A 128 15.68 1.73 -1.06
N GLY A 129 15.93 1.70 0.26
CA GLY A 129 17.03 0.93 0.81
C GLY A 129 16.92 -0.57 0.52
N ARG A 130 15.71 -1.09 0.33
CA ARG A 130 15.50 -2.52 0.00
C ARG A 130 15.44 -2.81 -1.50
N TYR A 131 14.83 -1.93 -2.28
CA TYR A 131 14.43 -2.21 -3.66
C TYR A 131 15.07 -1.28 -4.69
N GLN A 132 15.80 -0.25 -4.25
CA GLN A 132 16.53 0.71 -5.05
C GLN A 132 15.70 1.23 -6.24
N HIS A 133 16.16 1.03 -7.48
CA HIS A 133 15.48 1.44 -8.72
C HIS A 133 14.05 0.89 -8.84
N ARG A 134 13.74 -0.24 -8.20
CA ARG A 134 12.41 -0.88 -8.22
C ARG A 134 11.43 -0.31 -7.20
N SER A 135 11.80 0.73 -6.47
CA SER A 135 11.00 1.20 -5.32
C SER A 135 9.75 1.97 -5.72
N TRP A 136 9.83 2.73 -6.81
CA TRP A 136 8.76 3.63 -7.21
C TRP A 136 7.42 2.91 -7.49
N PRO A 137 7.37 1.79 -8.25
CA PRO A 137 6.12 1.07 -8.47
C PRO A 137 5.59 0.45 -7.17
N LEU A 138 6.48 0.13 -6.22
CA LEU A 138 6.10 -0.40 -4.91
C LEU A 138 5.50 0.67 -4.00
N TRP A 139 5.92 1.93 -4.12
CA TRP A 139 5.24 3.04 -3.44
C TRP A 139 3.79 3.19 -3.93
N VAL A 140 3.58 3.10 -5.25
CA VAL A 140 2.24 3.13 -5.85
C VAL A 140 1.44 1.91 -5.39
N ALA A 141 2.04 0.71 -5.38
CA ALA A 141 1.39 -0.50 -4.93
C ALA A 141 0.94 -0.39 -3.47
N ASP A 142 1.83 -0.06 -2.55
CA ASP A 142 1.50 0.07 -1.12
C ASP A 142 0.41 1.13 -0.88
N THR A 143 0.46 2.26 -1.60
CA THR A 143 -0.57 3.30 -1.50
C THR A 143 -1.90 2.85 -2.09
N ALA A 144 -1.91 2.10 -3.20
CA ALA A 144 -3.11 1.52 -3.78
C ALA A 144 -3.78 0.50 -2.83
N TYR A 145 -2.99 -0.33 -2.14
CA TYR A 145 -3.52 -1.24 -1.13
C TYR A 145 -4.10 -0.47 0.07
N ALA A 146 -3.45 0.58 0.55
CA ALA A 146 -3.97 1.43 1.62
C ALA A 146 -5.31 2.09 1.22
N LEU A 147 -5.36 2.68 0.03
CA LEU A 147 -6.54 3.34 -0.52
C LEU A 147 -7.71 2.37 -0.70
N GLU A 148 -7.48 1.19 -1.28
CA GLU A 148 -8.55 0.21 -1.47
C GLU A 148 -9.00 -0.43 -0.14
N ALA A 149 -8.16 -0.40 0.91
CA ALA A 149 -8.60 -0.81 2.23
C ALA A 149 -9.57 0.21 2.84
N VAL A 150 -9.32 1.52 2.63
CA VAL A 150 -10.29 2.57 2.99
C VAL A 150 -11.60 2.34 2.25
N ARG A 151 -11.57 2.13 0.93
CA ARG A 151 -12.79 1.87 0.15
C ARG A 151 -13.52 0.60 0.50
N ALA A 152 -12.81 -0.44 0.91
CA ALA A 152 -13.44 -1.67 1.38
C ALA A 152 -14.24 -1.42 2.66
N LEU A 153 -13.77 -0.51 3.53
CA LEU A 153 -14.43 -0.16 4.78
C LEU A 153 -15.49 0.93 4.63
N VAL A 154 -15.26 1.87 3.72
CA VAL A 154 -16.11 3.05 3.43
C VAL A 154 -16.35 3.10 1.92
N PRO A 155 -17.34 2.33 1.40
CA PRO A 155 -17.56 2.18 -0.05
C PRO A 155 -17.79 3.49 -0.80
N ASP A 156 -18.44 4.44 -0.14
CA ASP A 156 -18.81 5.77 -0.66
C ASP A 156 -17.68 6.79 -0.55
N ALA A 157 -16.49 6.40 -0.07
CA ALA A 157 -15.33 7.27 -0.08
C ALA A 157 -14.97 7.67 -1.52
N VAL A 158 -14.83 8.97 -1.75
CA VAL A 158 -14.56 9.55 -3.06
C VAL A 158 -13.06 9.53 -3.31
N LEU A 159 -12.70 8.92 -4.44
CA LEU A 159 -11.32 8.89 -4.93
C LEU A 159 -11.08 10.00 -5.93
N PRO A 160 -9.83 10.45 -6.10
CA PRO A 160 -9.49 11.37 -7.15
C PRO A 160 -9.75 10.71 -8.51
N SER A 161 -10.33 11.49 -9.43
CA SER A 161 -10.45 11.14 -10.84
C SER A 161 -9.08 11.11 -11.53
N ASP A 162 -8.12 11.85 -11.00
CA ASP A 162 -6.76 11.99 -11.50
C ASP A 162 -5.71 11.74 -10.39
N TRP A 163 -4.77 10.84 -10.67
CA TRP A 163 -3.65 10.48 -9.77
C TRP A 163 -2.48 11.46 -9.85
N SER A 164 -2.47 12.38 -10.82
CA SER A 164 -1.38 13.32 -11.09
C SER A 164 -1.35 14.54 -10.14
N SER A 165 -2.43 14.80 -9.38
CA SER A 165 -2.55 16.00 -8.53
C SER A 165 -1.79 15.92 -7.18
N MET A 166 -0.58 15.37 -7.19
CA MET A 166 0.32 15.33 -6.02
C MET A 166 0.53 16.71 -5.36
N PRO A 167 0.60 17.84 -6.10
CA PRO A 167 0.71 19.17 -5.48
C PRO A 167 -0.49 19.57 -4.61
N ALA A 168 -1.72 19.24 -5.04
CA ALA A 168 -2.93 19.58 -4.29
C ALA A 168 -3.02 18.76 -2.99
N ALA A 169 -2.77 17.46 -3.06
CA ALA A 169 -2.71 16.59 -1.89
C ALA A 169 -1.64 17.05 -0.89
N ARG A 170 -0.46 17.43 -1.38
CA ARG A 170 0.63 18.00 -0.58
C ARG A 170 0.22 19.30 0.12
N HIS A 171 -0.41 20.23 -0.62
CA HIS A 171 -0.86 21.50 -0.06
C HIS A 171 -1.91 21.31 1.04
N LEU A 172 -2.83 20.37 0.87
CA LEU A 172 -3.85 20.04 1.88
C LEU A 172 -3.23 19.66 3.23
N VAL A 173 -2.17 18.85 3.23
CA VAL A 173 -1.48 18.42 4.45
C VAL A 173 -0.38 19.39 4.92
N GLY A 174 -0.11 20.45 4.18
CA GLY A 174 0.87 21.47 4.55
C GLY A 174 2.31 20.96 4.66
N VAL A 175 2.69 19.97 3.84
CA VAL A 175 4.09 19.47 3.77
C VAL A 175 4.80 20.09 2.56
N PRO A 176 6.12 20.36 2.62
CA PRO A 176 6.84 20.93 1.49
C PRO A 176 7.06 19.87 0.40
N ALA A 177 7.63 20.27 -0.74
CA ALA A 177 8.06 19.31 -1.73
C ALA A 177 9.17 18.40 -1.16
N ALA A 178 9.22 17.13 -1.57
CA ALA A 178 10.24 16.20 -1.08
C ALA A 178 11.69 16.65 -1.40
N ARG A 179 11.86 17.48 -2.44
CA ARG A 179 13.16 18.07 -2.82
C ARG A 179 13.61 19.24 -1.94
N ASP A 180 12.75 19.75 -1.06
CA ASP A 180 13.09 20.84 -0.14
C ASP A 180 13.81 20.29 1.09
N THR A 181 15.05 19.83 0.89
CA THR A 181 15.82 19.10 1.89
C THR A 181 16.05 19.91 3.16
N THR A 182 16.25 21.23 3.03
CA THR A 182 16.47 22.13 4.16
C THR A 182 15.28 22.12 5.11
N TRP A 183 14.05 22.27 4.60
CA TRP A 183 12.86 22.27 5.44
C TRP A 183 12.72 20.98 6.28
N TRP A 184 13.00 19.83 5.67
CA TRP A 184 12.90 18.51 6.31
C TRP A 184 13.97 18.33 7.39
N LEU A 185 15.22 18.62 7.05
CA LEU A 185 16.36 18.43 7.95
C LEU A 185 16.31 19.37 9.16
N ASP A 186 15.92 20.64 8.97
CA ASP A 186 15.78 21.63 10.05
C ASP A 186 14.74 21.21 11.11
N ARG A 187 13.85 20.27 10.75
CA ARG A 187 12.80 19.73 11.64
C ARG A 187 13.08 18.32 12.14
N GLY A 188 14.23 17.74 11.79
CA GLY A 188 14.56 16.35 12.12
C GLY A 188 13.63 15.34 11.44
N LEU A 189 12.99 15.71 10.32
CA LEU A 189 12.06 14.87 9.56
C LEU A 189 12.72 14.38 8.27
N VAL A 190 12.16 13.32 7.69
CA VAL A 190 12.52 12.83 6.35
C VAL A 190 11.46 13.18 5.31
N PRO A 191 11.85 13.36 4.03
CA PRO A 191 10.92 13.72 2.97
C PRO A 191 9.76 12.75 2.79
N GLU A 192 8.58 13.32 2.54
CA GLU A 192 7.37 12.60 2.18
C GLU A 192 6.86 13.00 0.79
N ILE A 193 6.31 12.05 0.04
CA ILE A 193 5.71 12.27 -1.28
C ILE A 193 4.21 11.97 -1.19
N ALA A 194 3.35 12.97 -1.39
CA ALA A 194 1.91 12.78 -1.45
C ALA A 194 1.52 12.00 -2.71
N LEU A 195 0.81 10.88 -2.56
CA LEU A 195 0.45 9.98 -3.66
C LEU A 195 -1.06 9.82 -3.85
N ALA A 196 -1.86 9.96 -2.80
CA ALA A 196 -3.31 9.90 -2.92
C ALA A 196 -4.03 10.82 -1.93
N ARG A 197 -5.22 11.24 -2.32
CA ARG A 197 -6.22 11.88 -1.46
C ARG A 197 -7.50 11.04 -1.49
N ILE A 198 -8.26 10.99 -0.40
CA ILE A 198 -9.52 10.26 -0.31
C ILE A 198 -10.47 11.13 0.50
N GLU A 199 -11.60 11.51 -0.07
CA GLU A 199 -12.61 12.28 0.65
C GLU A 199 -13.61 11.31 1.27
N LEU A 200 -13.86 11.45 2.57
CA LEU A 200 -14.85 10.65 3.29
C LEU A 200 -16.23 11.33 3.20
N PRO A 201 -17.33 10.56 3.13
CA PRO A 201 -18.67 11.15 3.14
C PRO A 201 -18.91 11.90 4.47
N PRO A 202 -19.88 12.84 4.54
CA PRO A 202 -20.22 13.53 5.79
C PRO A 202 -20.67 12.60 6.92
N ALA A 203 -21.25 11.45 6.58
CA ALA A 203 -21.65 10.41 7.49
C ALA A 203 -21.36 9.07 6.84
N TRP A 204 -20.73 8.16 7.59
CA TRP A 204 -20.37 6.84 7.11
C TRP A 204 -20.22 5.88 8.29
N GLU A 205 -20.45 4.62 8.01
CA GLU A 205 -20.15 3.53 8.92
C GLU A 205 -19.18 2.57 8.24
N ARG A 206 -18.47 1.78 9.06
CA ARG A 206 -17.53 0.78 8.56
C ARG A 206 -18.30 -0.49 8.21
N ASP A 207 -18.08 -1.04 7.03
CA ASP A 207 -18.57 -2.38 6.69
C ASP A 207 -17.92 -3.43 7.63
N ALA A 208 -18.70 -3.99 8.56
CA ALA A 208 -18.23 -4.95 9.55
C ALA A 208 -17.68 -6.25 8.92
N ARG A 209 -18.21 -6.71 7.79
CA ARG A 209 -17.68 -7.87 7.07
C ARG A 209 -16.35 -7.54 6.41
N ALA A 210 -16.20 -6.32 5.89
CA ALA A 210 -14.92 -5.85 5.37
C ALA A 210 -13.88 -5.68 6.47
N VAL A 211 -14.27 -5.22 7.66
CA VAL A 211 -13.40 -5.21 8.85
C VAL A 211 -12.89 -6.63 9.14
N ALA A 212 -13.80 -7.59 9.34
CA ALA A 212 -13.42 -8.97 9.64
C ALA A 212 -12.50 -9.57 8.57
N GLY A 213 -12.81 -9.35 7.28
CA GLY A 213 -11.97 -9.82 6.17
C GLY A 213 -10.57 -9.20 6.16
N LEU A 214 -10.45 -7.89 6.37
CA LEU A 214 -9.16 -7.20 6.48
C LEU A 214 -8.36 -7.64 7.71
N GLU A 215 -9.03 -7.90 8.84
CA GLU A 215 -8.40 -8.37 10.07
C GLU A 215 -7.92 -9.81 9.97
N ALA A 216 -8.68 -10.69 9.33
CA ALA A 216 -8.33 -12.08 9.09
C ALA A 216 -7.28 -12.25 7.98
N ARG A 217 -7.20 -11.32 7.02
CA ARG A 217 -6.30 -11.43 5.86
C ARG A 217 -4.85 -11.64 6.29
N ARG A 218 -4.27 -12.77 5.90
CA ARG A 218 -2.84 -13.04 5.98
C ARG A 218 -2.36 -13.55 4.63
N SER A 219 -1.19 -13.07 4.20
CA SER A 219 -0.54 -13.66 3.03
C SER A 219 -0.10 -15.08 3.40
N PRO A 220 -0.57 -16.12 2.69
CA PRO A 220 -0.18 -17.50 2.97
C PRO A 220 1.33 -17.68 2.82
N ASP A 221 1.89 -18.57 3.63
CA ASP A 221 3.30 -18.96 3.54
C ASP A 221 3.61 -19.56 2.16
N ARG A 222 4.81 -19.29 1.63
CA ARG A 222 5.26 -19.85 0.34
C ARG A 222 5.32 -21.38 0.38
N ALA A 223 5.65 -21.98 1.52
CA ALA A 223 5.69 -23.42 1.73
C ALA A 223 4.32 -24.07 1.45
N ARG A 224 3.20 -23.37 1.75
CA ARG A 224 1.85 -23.89 1.46
C ARG A 224 1.60 -24.03 -0.03
N PHE A 225 2.12 -23.13 -0.86
CA PHE A 225 2.03 -23.27 -2.31
C PHE A 225 2.98 -24.37 -2.79
N LEU A 226 4.23 -24.38 -2.31
CA LEU A 226 5.21 -25.40 -2.70
C LEU A 226 4.70 -26.83 -2.46
N ALA A 227 4.06 -27.07 -1.31
CA ALA A 227 3.46 -28.36 -0.97
C ALA A 227 2.35 -28.81 -1.93
N ARG A 228 1.67 -27.88 -2.61
CA ARG A 228 0.60 -28.17 -3.57
C ARG A 228 1.09 -28.37 -5.01
N ARG A 229 2.34 -28.03 -5.32
CA ARG A 229 2.89 -28.12 -6.69
C ARG A 229 2.68 -29.50 -7.36
N PRO A 230 2.87 -30.65 -6.68
CA PRO A 230 2.66 -31.95 -7.31
C PRO A 230 1.20 -32.20 -7.73
N ALA A 231 0.25 -31.68 -6.96
CA ALA A 231 -1.18 -31.81 -7.24
C ALA A 231 -1.68 -30.85 -8.34
N CYS A 232 -0.94 -29.77 -8.59
CA CYS A 232 -1.21 -28.79 -9.65
C CYS A 232 -0.35 -29.06 -10.90
N ALA A 233 -0.13 -30.34 -11.25
CA ALA A 233 0.78 -30.75 -12.34
C ALA A 233 0.45 -30.11 -13.71
N ALA A 234 -0.80 -29.72 -13.94
CA ALA A 234 -1.17 -28.79 -15.00
C ALA A 234 -1.12 -27.36 -14.47
N ALA A 235 0.08 -26.78 -14.37
CA ALA A 235 0.20 -25.35 -14.08
C ALA A 235 -0.56 -24.59 -15.19
N VAL A 236 -1.66 -23.92 -14.83
CA VAL A 236 -2.38 -23.03 -15.74
C VAL A 236 -1.36 -22.07 -16.36
N ALA A 237 -1.39 -21.86 -17.67
CA ALA A 237 -0.38 -21.07 -18.40
C ALA A 237 -0.01 -19.74 -17.71
N GLN A 238 -0.99 -19.09 -17.06
CA GLN A 238 -0.79 -17.88 -16.25
C GLN A 238 0.14 -18.08 -15.04
N ALA A 239 0.03 -19.20 -14.33
CA ALA A 239 0.90 -19.52 -13.19
C ALA A 239 2.33 -19.82 -13.64
N ALA A 240 2.49 -20.55 -14.76
CA ALA A 240 3.79 -20.81 -15.36
C ALA A 240 4.47 -19.50 -15.79
N GLU A 241 3.72 -18.64 -16.47
CA GLU A 241 4.26 -17.36 -16.94
C GLU A 241 4.60 -16.42 -15.79
N ALA A 242 3.75 -16.32 -14.76
CA ALA A 242 4.06 -15.52 -13.59
C ALA A 242 5.26 -16.07 -12.81
N ALA A 243 5.37 -17.40 -12.64
CA ALA A 243 6.52 -18.03 -11.97
C ALA A 243 7.83 -17.77 -12.72
N ARG A 244 7.79 -17.88 -14.05
CA ARG A 244 8.94 -17.61 -14.93
C ARG A 244 9.36 -16.16 -14.87
N GLN A 245 8.46 -15.23 -15.18
CA GLN A 245 8.76 -13.80 -15.17
C GLN A 245 9.24 -13.29 -13.81
N SER A 246 8.76 -13.85 -12.70
CA SER A 246 9.13 -13.41 -11.35
C SER A 246 10.25 -14.21 -10.69
N GLY A 247 10.76 -15.27 -11.33
CA GLY A 247 11.72 -16.21 -10.73
C GLY A 247 11.20 -16.96 -9.49
N GLN A 248 9.88 -17.02 -9.29
CA GLN A 248 9.27 -17.54 -8.06
C GLN A 248 8.49 -18.83 -8.31
N ALA A 249 9.18 -19.96 -8.20
CA ALA A 249 8.61 -21.30 -8.45
C ALA A 249 7.44 -21.68 -7.51
N TRP A 250 7.32 -21.04 -6.34
CA TRP A 250 6.19 -21.27 -5.44
C TRP A 250 4.84 -20.89 -6.06
N VAL A 251 4.81 -19.97 -7.04
CA VAL A 251 3.58 -19.53 -7.73
C VAL A 251 2.89 -20.69 -8.45
N LEU A 252 3.63 -21.72 -8.86
CA LEU A 252 3.11 -22.89 -9.56
C LEU A 252 2.15 -23.74 -8.73
N GLY A 253 2.18 -23.62 -7.40
CA GLY A 253 1.28 -24.34 -6.50
C GLY A 253 0.00 -23.59 -6.15
N ALA A 254 -0.32 -22.52 -6.88
CA ALA A 254 -1.55 -21.76 -6.69
C ALA A 254 -2.72 -22.42 -7.42
N ASP A 255 -3.91 -22.39 -6.81
CA ASP A 255 -5.14 -22.88 -7.45
C ASP A 255 -5.58 -21.96 -8.60
N ARG A 256 -5.18 -20.69 -8.52
CA ARG A 256 -5.38 -19.67 -9.56
C ARG A 256 -4.32 -18.60 -9.45
N VAL A 257 -3.89 -18.06 -10.59
CA VAL A 257 -3.04 -16.87 -10.66
C VAL A 257 -3.74 -15.82 -11.52
N LEU A 258 -3.89 -14.61 -11.00
CA LEU A 258 -4.39 -13.48 -11.77
C LEU A 258 -3.23 -12.53 -12.06
N THR A 259 -3.09 -12.10 -13.30
CA THR A 259 -1.92 -11.35 -13.79
C THR A 259 -2.36 -10.05 -14.45
N TRP A 260 -1.56 -8.99 -14.27
CA TRP A 260 -1.75 -7.71 -14.93
C TRP A 260 -0.48 -7.30 -15.64
N ALA A 261 -0.63 -6.87 -16.89
CA ALA A 261 0.48 -6.47 -17.75
C ALA A 261 1.02 -5.08 -17.41
N ARG A 262 2.34 -4.93 -17.58
CA ARG A 262 3.07 -3.67 -17.60
C ARG A 262 2.71 -2.90 -18.88
N PRO A 263 2.58 -1.57 -18.81
CA PRO A 263 2.43 -0.76 -20.01
C PRO A 263 3.70 -0.90 -20.88
N GLY A 264 3.54 -0.88 -22.21
CA GLY A 264 4.68 -1.04 -23.14
C GLY A 264 5.76 0.02 -22.97
N ARG A 265 5.39 1.23 -22.54
CA ARG A 265 6.30 2.32 -22.18
C ARG A 265 5.92 2.89 -20.82
N VAL A 266 6.91 3.14 -19.97
CA VAL A 266 6.70 3.75 -18.65
C VAL A 266 6.99 5.24 -18.77
N CYS A 267 5.94 6.04 -18.94
CA CYS A 267 5.99 7.50 -18.95
C CYS A 267 4.88 8.07 -18.06
N ALA A 268 4.80 9.40 -17.95
CA ALA A 268 3.75 10.06 -17.18
C ALA A 268 2.33 9.60 -17.59
N ALA A 269 2.09 9.39 -18.89
CA ALA A 269 0.80 8.89 -19.39
C ALA A 269 0.47 7.45 -18.96
N ALA A 270 1.47 6.66 -18.58
CA ALA A 270 1.27 5.29 -18.09
C ALA A 270 0.90 5.25 -16.60
N TYR A 271 1.01 6.37 -15.89
CA TYR A 271 0.79 6.42 -14.44
C TYR A 271 -0.63 6.00 -14.00
N PRO A 272 -1.72 6.43 -14.67
CA PRO A 272 -3.06 5.94 -14.35
C PRO A 272 -3.21 4.43 -14.50
N HIS A 273 -2.54 3.83 -15.50
CA HIS A 273 -2.55 2.38 -15.70
C HIS A 273 -1.86 1.63 -14.56
N LEU A 274 -0.67 2.11 -14.12
CA LEU A 274 0.04 1.54 -12.97
C LEU A 274 -0.83 1.55 -11.71
N TRP A 275 -1.48 2.68 -11.44
CA TRP A 275 -2.45 2.81 -10.34
C TRP A 275 -3.60 1.83 -10.47
N ASN A 276 -4.24 1.77 -11.64
CA ASN A 276 -5.40 0.92 -11.86
C ASN A 276 -5.05 -0.57 -11.66
N VAL A 277 -3.89 -1.03 -12.14
CA VAL A 277 -3.42 -2.41 -11.93
C VAL A 277 -3.30 -2.73 -10.43
N HIS A 278 -2.58 -1.90 -9.67
CA HIS A 278 -2.40 -2.16 -8.24
C HIS A 278 -3.70 -2.04 -7.44
N ARG A 279 -4.58 -1.10 -7.81
CA ARG A 279 -5.91 -0.98 -7.21
C ARG A 279 -6.79 -2.21 -7.50
N GLN A 280 -6.79 -2.73 -8.73
CA GLN A 280 -7.51 -3.95 -9.07
C GLN A 280 -7.00 -5.15 -8.26
N ALA A 281 -5.68 -5.32 -8.16
CA ALA A 281 -5.07 -6.38 -7.37
C ALA A 281 -5.41 -6.26 -5.87
N ALA A 282 -5.40 -5.03 -5.32
CA ALA A 282 -5.77 -4.77 -3.94
C ALA A 282 -7.24 -5.11 -3.66
N ARG A 283 -8.17 -4.60 -4.49
CA ARG A 283 -9.61 -4.93 -4.39
C ARG A 283 -9.85 -6.43 -4.42
N LEU A 284 -9.22 -7.11 -5.38
CA LEU A 284 -9.35 -8.56 -5.49
C LEU A 284 -8.82 -9.27 -4.24
N THR A 285 -7.68 -8.85 -3.71
CA THR A 285 -7.10 -9.44 -2.49
C THR A 285 -8.05 -9.28 -1.29
N TYR A 286 -8.67 -8.12 -1.13
CA TYR A 286 -9.64 -7.89 -0.05
C TYR A 286 -10.94 -8.66 -0.25
N HIS A 287 -11.42 -8.76 -1.49
CA HIS A 287 -12.58 -9.58 -1.84
C HIS A 287 -12.33 -11.07 -1.56
N LEU A 288 -11.18 -11.61 -1.98
CA LEU A 288 -10.77 -12.99 -1.72
C LEU A 288 -10.70 -13.29 -0.23
N ALA A 289 -10.11 -12.39 0.57
CA ALA A 289 -10.05 -12.54 2.02
C ALA A 289 -11.44 -12.58 2.66
N ARG A 290 -12.37 -11.72 2.21
CA ARG A 290 -13.78 -11.74 2.62
C ARG A 290 -14.49 -13.04 2.26
N ALA A 291 -14.11 -13.65 1.14
CA ALA A 291 -14.64 -14.94 0.68
C ALA A 291 -13.91 -16.15 1.29
N GLY A 292 -13.03 -15.95 2.27
CA GLY A 292 -12.29 -17.03 2.94
C GLY A 292 -11.14 -17.63 2.13
N HIS A 293 -10.79 -17.06 0.98
CA HIS A 293 -9.64 -17.48 0.20
C HIS A 293 -8.36 -16.80 0.68
N ALA A 294 -7.24 -17.52 0.59
CA ALA A 294 -5.93 -16.96 0.89
C ALA A 294 -5.26 -16.48 -0.39
N ALA A 295 -4.69 -15.28 -0.38
CA ALA A 295 -4.08 -14.67 -1.56
C ALA A 295 -2.72 -14.06 -1.20
N ARG A 296 -1.76 -14.21 -2.12
CA ARG A 296 -0.41 -13.64 -2.01
C ARG A 296 -0.07 -12.87 -3.27
N ALA A 297 0.28 -11.60 -3.12
CA ALA A 297 0.81 -10.81 -4.21
C ALA A 297 2.16 -11.38 -4.68
N VAL A 298 2.37 -11.37 -5.98
CA VAL A 298 3.61 -11.73 -6.67
C VAL A 298 4.17 -10.45 -7.28
N SER A 299 5.47 -10.23 -7.08
CA SER A 299 6.20 -9.06 -7.54
C SER A 299 7.61 -9.46 -7.98
N GLY A 300 8.36 -8.50 -8.52
CA GLY A 300 9.75 -8.75 -8.95
C GLY A 300 9.82 -9.46 -10.30
N PHE A 301 8.96 -9.07 -11.23
CA PHE A 301 9.00 -9.57 -12.61
C PHE A 301 10.22 -8.96 -13.32
N THR A 302 11.19 -9.81 -13.65
CA THR A 302 12.49 -9.43 -14.21
C THR A 302 12.83 -10.16 -15.49
N GLU A 303 12.26 -11.35 -15.70
CA GLU A 303 12.53 -12.12 -16.90
C GLU A 303 11.66 -11.65 -18.06
N GLU A 304 12.20 -11.75 -19.27
CA GLU A 304 11.47 -11.44 -20.50
C GLU A 304 10.23 -12.35 -20.64
N PRO A 305 9.09 -11.83 -21.13
CA PRO A 305 7.89 -12.61 -21.34
C PRO A 305 8.11 -13.73 -22.37
N SER A 306 7.29 -14.78 -22.31
CA SER A 306 7.30 -15.85 -23.31
C SER A 306 6.85 -15.27 -24.65
N ALA A 307 7.16 -15.94 -25.75
CA ALA A 307 6.63 -15.53 -27.05
C ALA A 307 5.10 -15.36 -26.99
N GLY A 308 4.61 -14.16 -27.33
CA GLY A 308 3.19 -13.81 -27.27
C GLY A 308 2.64 -13.40 -25.90
N ALA A 309 3.42 -13.49 -24.81
CA ALA A 309 3.02 -13.01 -23.49
C ALA A 309 3.39 -11.53 -23.29
N ALA A 310 2.62 -10.83 -22.46
CA ALA A 310 2.93 -9.47 -22.06
C ALA A 310 3.87 -9.46 -20.83
N PRO A 311 4.79 -8.48 -20.71
CA PRO A 311 5.55 -8.30 -19.48
C PRO A 311 4.60 -7.98 -18.33
N LEU A 312 4.78 -8.62 -17.18
CA LEU A 312 3.89 -8.50 -16.03
C LEU A 312 4.32 -7.35 -15.11
N LEU A 313 3.32 -6.67 -14.56
CA LEU A 313 3.50 -5.63 -13.52
C LEU A 313 3.14 -6.18 -12.14
N HIS A 314 2.09 -6.99 -12.07
CA HIS A 314 1.57 -7.53 -10.82
C HIS A 314 0.94 -8.89 -11.08
N ALA A 315 0.97 -9.77 -10.08
CA ALA A 315 0.09 -10.92 -10.06
C ALA A 315 -0.37 -11.24 -8.64
N VAL A 316 -1.46 -11.99 -8.52
CA VAL A 316 -1.99 -12.50 -7.26
C VAL A 316 -2.16 -14.00 -7.39
N ALA A 317 -1.42 -14.74 -6.56
CA ALA A 317 -1.54 -16.19 -6.42
C ALA A 317 -2.56 -16.52 -5.34
N VAL A 318 -3.52 -17.40 -5.65
CA VAL A 318 -4.67 -17.71 -4.80
C VAL A 318 -4.62 -19.17 -4.37
N LEU A 319 -4.84 -19.40 -3.07
CA LEU A 319 -5.22 -20.69 -2.52
C LEU A 319 -6.70 -20.61 -2.16
N ARG A 320 -7.52 -21.45 -2.80
CA ARG A 320 -8.92 -21.63 -2.46
C ARG A 320 -9.00 -22.08 -1.00
N GLY A 321 -9.64 -21.25 -0.19
CA GLY A 321 -10.14 -21.66 1.12
C GLY A 321 -11.05 -22.87 0.98
N THR A 322 -11.06 -23.73 1.99
CA THR A 322 -12.22 -24.60 2.24
C THR A 322 -13.38 -23.65 2.51
N ALA A 323 -14.41 -23.66 1.67
CA ALA A 323 -15.65 -22.97 2.02
C ALA A 323 -16.08 -23.45 3.42
N PRO A 324 -16.69 -22.59 4.26
CA PRO A 324 -17.41 -23.08 5.42
C PRO A 324 -18.48 -24.10 4.98
#